data_AF-A0A8T6GLF2-F1
#
_entry.id   AF-A0A8T6GLF2-F1
#
_cell.length_a   1.000
_cell.length_b   1.000
_cell.length_c   1.000
_cell.angle_alpha   90.00
_cell.angle_beta   90.00
_cell.angle_gamma   90.00
#
_symmetry.space_group_name_H-M   'P 1'
#
loop_
_entity.id
_entity.type
_entity.pdbx_description
1 polymer ?
#
loop_
_entity_poly.entity_id
_entity_poly.type
_entity_poly.pdbx_seq_one_letter_code
_entity_poly.pdbx_strand_id
1 'polypeptide(L)'
;LMLTLAKLFQVPRDFYSGKGLTGESREVDFHFINRAGDRFFCEVKLMGKGNPESADSTIARRSNIFIAHTLSERNKSQLTNRGHHWVALGEDAGYARMGTVFSYLDIPCAPFHGDLDSALDTILPFVFEEISP
;
A
#
# COMPACT_ATOMS: atom_id res chain seq x y z
N LEU A 1 7.51 0.71 3.54
CA LEU A 1 6.52 1.51 2.77
C LEU A 1 5.13 1.46 3.40
N MET A 2 4.56 0.27 3.61
CA MET A 2 3.19 0.15 4.11
C MET A 2 2.92 0.83 5.46
N LEU A 3 3.86 0.71 6.41
CA LEU A 3 3.78 1.43 7.69
C LEU A 3 3.77 2.95 7.51
N THR A 4 4.54 3.48 6.55
CA THR A 4 4.54 4.92 6.23
C THR A 4 3.16 5.37 5.75
N LEU A 5 2.51 4.61 4.85
CA LEU A 5 1.16 4.91 4.39
C LEU A 5 0.13 4.80 5.52
N ALA A 6 0.26 3.78 6.39
CA ALA A 6 -0.60 3.66 7.57
C ALA A 6 -0.49 4.89 8.49
N LYS A 7 0.73 5.34 8.81
CA LYS A 7 0.96 6.52 9.65
C LYS A 7 0.51 7.81 8.97
N LEU A 8 0.76 7.98 7.67
CA LEU A 8 0.38 9.16 6.89
C LEU A 8 -1.14 9.42 6.96
N PHE A 9 -1.93 8.35 6.83
CA PHE A 9 -3.39 8.40 6.92
C PHE A 9 -3.92 8.08 8.32
N GLN A 10 -3.06 8.09 9.34
CA GLN A 10 -3.42 7.88 10.75
C GLN A 10 -4.26 6.61 10.98
N VAL A 11 -3.97 5.53 10.25
CA VAL A 11 -4.61 4.23 10.44
C VAL A 11 -4.21 3.71 11.82
N PRO A 12 -5.17 3.37 12.71
CA PRO A 12 -4.81 2.88 14.05
C PRO A 12 -4.08 1.55 13.99
N ARG A 13 -3.19 1.30 14.95
CA ARG A 13 -2.28 0.13 14.96
C ARG A 13 -3.01 -1.21 14.84
N ASP A 14 -4.21 -1.33 15.41
CA ASP A 14 -5.03 -2.55 15.40
C ASP A 14 -5.62 -2.87 14.03
N PHE A 15 -5.60 -1.92 13.09
CA PHE A 15 -6.18 -2.04 11.75
C PHE A 15 -5.14 -2.38 10.67
N TYR A 16 -3.95 -2.83 11.06
CA TYR A 16 -3.00 -3.41 10.14
C TYR A 16 -2.07 -4.41 10.83
N SER A 17 -1.51 -5.32 10.06
CA SER A 17 -0.48 -6.24 10.53
C SER A 17 0.44 -6.61 9.40
N GLY A 18 1.72 -6.73 9.70
CA GLY A 18 2.73 -7.28 8.80
C GLY A 18 3.87 -7.85 9.63
N LYS A 19 4.43 -8.98 9.21
CA LYS A 19 5.67 -9.50 9.81
C LYS A 19 6.83 -8.63 9.34
N GLY A 20 7.65 -8.18 10.29
CA GLY A 20 8.92 -7.53 10.00
C GLY A 20 9.76 -8.38 9.05
N LEU A 21 10.50 -7.70 8.19
CA LEU A 21 11.30 -8.22 7.09
C LEU A 21 12.33 -9.28 7.55
N THR A 22 11.96 -10.55 7.62
CA THR A 22 12.93 -11.63 7.76
C THR A 22 13.35 -12.11 6.38
N GLY A 23 14.53 -11.64 5.95
CA GLY A 23 15.53 -12.25 5.03
C GLY A 23 15.11 -12.73 3.63
N GLU A 24 13.99 -13.40 3.49
CA GLU A 24 13.56 -14.09 2.26
C GLU A 24 12.04 -13.94 2.00
N SER A 25 11.34 -13.15 2.81
CA SER A 25 9.87 -13.04 2.79
C SER A 25 9.44 -11.75 2.10
N ARG A 26 8.76 -11.90 0.97
CA ARG A 26 8.16 -10.80 0.19
C ARG A 26 7.23 -9.97 1.10
N GLU A 27 7.04 -8.68 0.81
CA GLU A 27 6.12 -7.73 1.50
C GLU A 27 4.62 -8.14 1.48
N VAL A 28 4.32 -9.37 1.08
CA VAL A 28 3.00 -9.98 0.85
C VAL A 28 2.27 -10.31 2.16
N ASP A 29 2.96 -10.25 3.32
CA ASP A 29 2.33 -10.49 4.62
C ASP A 29 1.74 -9.22 5.26
N PHE A 30 1.93 -8.03 4.66
CA PHE A 30 1.28 -6.82 5.16
C PHE A 30 -0.18 -6.76 4.69
N HIS A 31 -1.10 -6.55 5.63
CA HIS A 31 -2.51 -6.34 5.32
C HIS A 31 -3.10 -5.25 6.22
N PHE A 32 -4.10 -4.57 5.69
CA PHE A 32 -5.00 -3.74 6.48
C PHE A 32 -6.22 -4.56 6.91
N ILE A 33 -6.87 -4.09 7.95
CA ILE A 33 -8.09 -4.67 8.50
C ILE A 33 -9.15 -3.58 8.47
N ASN A 34 -10.38 -3.89 8.05
CA ASN A 34 -11.49 -2.92 8.14
C ASN A 34 -12.23 -3.03 9.48
N ARG A 35 -13.25 -2.20 9.69
CA ARG A 35 -14.10 -2.27 10.89
C ARG A 35 -14.83 -3.60 11.08
N ALA A 36 -15.10 -4.32 10.00
CA ALA A 36 -15.73 -5.65 10.04
C ALA A 36 -14.74 -6.78 10.38
N GLY A 37 -13.43 -6.52 10.38
CA GLY A 37 -12.40 -7.53 10.62
C GLY A 37 -11.88 -8.23 9.35
N ASP A 38 -12.33 -7.80 8.16
CA ASP A 38 -11.84 -8.33 6.89
C ASP A 38 -10.39 -7.89 6.63
N ARG A 39 -9.59 -8.79 6.07
CA ARG A 39 -8.16 -8.55 5.79
C ARG A 39 -7.95 -8.22 4.31
N PHE A 40 -7.23 -7.12 4.07
CA PHE A 40 -6.89 -6.63 2.74
C PHE A 40 -5.38 -6.67 2.56
N PHE A 41 -4.90 -7.68 1.85
CA PHE A 41 -3.47 -7.91 1.63
C PHE A 41 -2.89 -6.92 0.64
N CYS A 42 -1.69 -6.44 0.95
CA CYS A 42 -0.99 -5.48 0.13
C CYS A 42 0.11 -6.16 -0.68
N GLU A 43 0.28 -5.72 -1.91
CA GLU A 43 1.40 -6.11 -2.75
C GLU A 43 2.10 -4.85 -3.25
N VAL A 44 3.40 -4.75 -2.96
CA VAL A 44 4.23 -3.66 -3.44
C VAL A 44 5.09 -4.16 -4.60
N LYS A 45 5.06 -3.45 -5.72
CA LYS A 45 5.98 -3.68 -6.83
C LYS A 45 6.82 -2.44 -7.11
N LEU A 46 8.10 -2.58 -6.79
CA LEU A 46 9.16 -1.67 -7.22
C LEU A 46 9.57 -2.10 -8.64
N MET A 47 8.84 -1.62 -9.65
CA MET A 47 9.15 -1.98 -11.03
C MET A 47 10.44 -1.29 -11.49
N GLY A 48 11.51 -2.07 -11.64
CA GLY A 48 12.73 -1.66 -12.38
C GLY A 48 12.51 -1.71 -13.89
N LYS A 49 13.50 -1.21 -14.66
CA LYS A 49 13.47 -1.10 -16.12
C LYS A 49 13.40 -2.49 -16.79
N GLY A 50 12.20 -3.04 -16.94
CA GLY A 50 11.94 -4.36 -17.54
C GLY A 50 10.44 -4.71 -17.53
N ASN A 51 9.85 -4.67 -18.72
CA ASN A 51 8.51 -5.10 -19.14
C ASN A 51 7.40 -5.36 -18.07
N PRO A 52 6.38 -4.49 -17.97
CA PRO A 52 5.34 -4.53 -16.92
C PRO A 52 4.18 -5.52 -17.15
N GLU A 53 4.18 -6.30 -18.23
CA GLU A 53 3.02 -7.12 -18.64
C GLU A 53 3.01 -8.56 -18.08
N SER A 54 4.07 -9.02 -17.41
CA SER A 54 4.16 -10.38 -16.85
C SER A 54 3.95 -10.44 -15.34
N ALA A 55 3.21 -9.49 -14.76
CA ALA A 55 2.69 -9.63 -13.40
C ALA A 55 1.66 -10.78 -13.42
N ASP A 56 2.19 -11.99 -13.24
CA ASP A 56 1.50 -13.26 -13.29
C ASP A 56 0.10 -13.14 -12.69
N SER A 57 -0.91 -13.50 -13.48
CA SER A 57 -2.34 -13.46 -13.12
C SER A 57 -2.69 -14.24 -11.84
N THR A 58 -1.72 -14.98 -11.31
CA THR A 58 -1.76 -15.82 -10.12
C THR A 58 -1.39 -15.04 -8.85
N ILE A 59 -0.53 -14.02 -8.91
CA ILE A 59 -0.03 -13.29 -7.73
C ILE A 59 -1.05 -12.26 -7.25
N ALA A 60 -1.73 -11.57 -8.18
CA ALA A 60 -2.83 -10.67 -7.84
C ALA A 60 -3.97 -11.39 -7.09
N ARG A 61 -4.15 -12.71 -7.25
CA ARG A 61 -5.24 -13.46 -6.59
C ARG A 61 -5.18 -13.48 -5.06
N ARG A 62 -4.03 -13.13 -4.46
CA ARG A 62 -3.88 -13.06 -2.99
C ARG A 62 -3.84 -11.64 -2.44
N SER A 63 -3.68 -10.63 -3.27
CA SER A 63 -3.58 -9.22 -2.86
C SER A 63 -4.86 -8.47 -3.19
N ASN A 64 -5.31 -7.59 -2.29
CA ASN A 64 -6.47 -6.74 -2.51
C ASN A 64 -6.04 -5.34 -2.95
N ILE A 65 -4.88 -4.88 -2.47
CA ILE A 65 -4.36 -3.53 -2.70
C ILE A 65 -2.97 -3.64 -3.35
N PHE A 66 -2.83 -3.08 -4.54
CA PHE A 66 -1.60 -3.11 -5.33
C PHE A 66 -0.93 -1.74 -5.33
N ILE A 67 0.35 -1.67 -5.00
CA ILE A 67 1.08 -0.40 -4.86
C ILE A 67 2.33 -0.46 -5.72
N ALA A 68 2.51 0.53 -6.59
CA ALA A 68 3.70 0.64 -7.44
C ALA A 68 4.12 2.09 -7.61
N HIS A 69 5.35 2.32 -8.08
CA HIS A 69 5.79 3.66 -8.47
C HIS A 69 5.04 4.14 -9.72
N THR A 70 4.92 3.29 -10.75
CA THR A 70 4.21 3.62 -12.00
C THR A 70 3.29 2.47 -12.40
N LEU A 71 2.08 2.80 -12.84
CA LEU A 71 1.13 1.86 -13.44
C LEU A 71 0.70 2.37 -14.81
N SER A 72 0.77 1.53 -15.84
CA SER A 72 0.19 1.86 -17.14
C SER A 72 -1.35 1.85 -17.06
N GLU A 73 -2.02 2.56 -17.97
CA GLU A 73 -3.48 2.52 -18.08
C GLU A 73 -4.03 1.10 -18.29
N ARG A 74 -3.28 0.26 -19.03
CA ARG A 74 -3.60 -1.16 -19.19
C ARG A 74 -3.57 -1.89 -17.85
N ASN A 75 -2.54 -1.66 -17.02
CA ASN A 75 -2.43 -2.30 -15.71
C ASN A 75 -3.54 -1.83 -14.76
N LYS A 76 -3.83 -0.52 -14.72
CA LYS A 76 -4.93 0.05 -13.93
C LYS A 76 -6.27 -0.57 -14.32
N SER A 77 -6.53 -0.68 -15.63
CA SER A 77 -7.75 -1.29 -16.16
C SER A 77 -7.85 -2.77 -15.79
N GLN A 78 -6.76 -3.52 -15.92
CA GLN A 78 -6.73 -4.94 -15.55
C GLN A 78 -6.93 -5.18 -14.06
N LEU A 79 -6.30 -4.37 -13.19
CA LEU A 79 -6.47 -4.46 -11.74
C LEU A 79 -7.92 -4.15 -11.35
N THR A 80 -8.47 -3.06 -11.91
CA THR A 80 -9.86 -2.64 -11.66
C THR A 80 -10.86 -3.70 -12.11
N ASN A 81 -10.71 -4.26 -13.31
CA ASN A 81 -11.59 -5.31 -13.84
C ASN A 81 -11.55 -6.61 -13.04
N ARG A 82 -10.45 -6.85 -12.30
CA ARG A 82 -10.28 -8.01 -11.42
C ARG A 82 -10.72 -7.72 -9.97
N GLY A 83 -11.20 -6.51 -9.68
CA GLY A 83 -11.62 -6.11 -8.35
C GLY A 83 -10.47 -5.74 -7.40
N HIS A 84 -9.26 -5.51 -7.91
CA HIS A 84 -8.14 -5.05 -7.10
C HIS A 84 -8.11 -3.52 -7.01
N HIS A 85 -7.75 -3.03 -5.83
CA HIS A 85 -7.38 -1.64 -5.63
C HIS A 85 -5.95 -1.42 -6.06
N TRP A 86 -5.65 -0.22 -6.56
CA TRP A 86 -4.32 0.13 -7.02
C TRP A 86 -3.92 1.54 -6.58
N VAL A 87 -2.63 1.75 -6.35
CA VAL A 87 -2.01 3.03 -5.99
C VAL A 87 -0.72 3.19 -6.79
N ALA A 88 -0.60 4.30 -7.51
CA ALA A 88 0.58 4.65 -8.31
C ALA A 88 1.28 5.86 -7.65
N LEU A 89 2.33 5.60 -6.87
CA LEU A 89 2.97 6.60 -6.00
C LEU A 89 3.76 7.68 -6.75
N GLY A 90 4.18 7.41 -7.99
CA GLY A 90 4.91 8.37 -8.83
C GLY A 90 4.00 9.29 -9.64
N GLU A 91 2.68 9.14 -9.54
CA GLU A 91 1.73 10.10 -10.11
C GLU A 91 1.58 11.32 -9.19
N ASP A 92 1.15 12.45 -9.75
CA ASP A 92 0.88 13.65 -8.96
C ASP A 92 -0.16 13.35 -7.87
N ALA A 93 0.19 13.67 -6.62
CA ALA A 93 -0.54 13.27 -5.42
C ALA A 93 -0.94 11.77 -5.39
N GLY A 94 -0.16 10.88 -6.01
CA GLY A 94 -0.52 9.47 -6.20
C GLY A 94 -0.74 8.71 -4.89
N TYR A 95 -0.05 9.11 -3.82
CA TYR A 95 -0.26 8.59 -2.47
C TYR A 95 -1.69 8.85 -1.93
N ALA A 96 -2.34 9.95 -2.35
CA ALA A 96 -3.69 10.32 -1.89
C ALA A 96 -4.73 9.26 -2.28
N ARG A 97 -4.50 8.53 -3.36
CA ARG A 97 -5.34 7.40 -3.77
C ARG A 97 -5.44 6.33 -2.70
N MET A 98 -4.42 6.17 -1.85
CA MET A 98 -4.48 5.24 -0.72
C MET A 98 -5.56 5.62 0.29
N GLY A 99 -5.73 6.92 0.57
CA GLY A 99 -6.81 7.41 1.43
C GLY A 99 -8.20 7.09 0.85
N THR A 100 -8.36 7.19 -0.48
CA THR A 100 -9.59 6.75 -1.17
C THR A 100 -9.82 5.25 -1.02
N VAL A 101 -8.76 4.43 -1.13
CA VAL A 101 -8.85 2.99 -0.95
C VAL A 101 -9.24 2.63 0.49
N PHE A 102 -8.63 3.24 1.49
CA PHE A 102 -9.00 3.03 2.90
C PHE A 102 -10.46 3.39 3.17
N SER A 103 -10.89 4.55 2.68
CA SER A 103 -12.28 5.00 2.81
C SER A 103 -13.25 4.03 2.14
N TYR A 104 -12.92 3.55 0.93
CA TYR A 104 -13.76 2.60 0.20
C TYR A 104 -13.86 1.24 0.90
N LEU A 105 -12.78 0.78 1.52
CA LEU A 105 -12.71 -0.51 2.22
C LEU A 105 -13.18 -0.45 3.68
N ASP A 106 -13.67 0.70 4.15
CA ASP A 106 -14.06 0.95 5.54
C ASP A 106 -12.92 0.68 6.55
N ILE A 107 -11.69 1.00 6.15
CA ILE A 107 -10.51 1.00 7.01
C ILE A 107 -10.46 2.35 7.73
N PRO A 108 -10.38 2.40 9.08
CA PRO A 108 -10.28 3.66 9.81
C PRO A 108 -9.04 4.45 9.42
N CYS A 109 -9.24 5.67 8.92
CA CYS A 109 -8.18 6.58 8.52
C CYS A 109 -8.63 8.04 8.69
N ALA A 110 -7.67 8.96 8.71
CA ALA A 110 -7.89 10.38 8.58
C ALA A 110 -7.39 10.88 7.21
N PRO A 111 -8.11 11.81 6.55
CA PRO A 111 -7.59 12.43 5.33
C PRO A 111 -6.31 13.21 5.63
N PHE A 112 -5.37 13.14 4.70
CA PHE A 112 -4.13 13.90 4.78
C PHE A 112 -4.25 15.19 3.97
N HIS A 113 -3.93 16.33 4.60
CA HIS A 113 -4.00 17.67 4.01
C HIS A 113 -2.71 18.47 4.19
N GLY A 114 -1.65 17.85 4.72
CA GLY A 114 -0.38 18.51 5.03
C GLY A 114 0.59 18.53 3.86
N ASP A 115 1.76 19.10 4.14
CA ASP A 115 2.94 18.96 3.27
C ASP A 115 3.53 17.55 3.39
N LEU A 116 3.71 16.87 2.26
CA LEU A 116 4.14 15.47 2.23
C LEU A 116 5.56 15.32 2.75
N ASP A 117 6.48 16.19 2.35
CA ASP A 117 7.90 16.08 2.70
C ASP A 117 8.08 16.25 4.22
N SER A 118 7.45 17.27 4.80
CA SER A 118 7.44 17.51 6.26
C SER A 118 6.83 16.33 7.03
N ALA A 119 5.77 15.74 6.49
CA ALA A 119 5.15 14.56 7.10
C ALA A 119 6.07 13.33 7.05
N LEU A 120 6.77 13.11 5.92
CA LEU A 120 7.72 12.02 5.78
C LEU A 120 8.93 12.16 6.71
N ASP A 121 9.46 13.38 6.86
CA ASP A 121 10.55 13.67 7.81
C ASP A 121 10.17 13.29 9.26
N THR A 122 8.88 13.43 9.60
CA THR A 122 8.36 13.04 10.91
C THR A 122 8.11 11.54 11.00
N ILE A 123 7.56 10.90 9.95
CA ILE A 123 7.10 9.51 9.97
C ILE A 123 8.26 8.51 9.84
N LEU A 124 9.23 8.79 8.97
CA LEU A 124 10.29 7.84 8.62
C LEU A 124 11.14 7.40 9.82
N PRO A 125 11.56 8.29 10.76
CA PRO A 125 12.27 7.87 11.97
C PRO A 125 11.54 6.78 12.76
N PHE A 126 10.23 6.95 13.02
CA PHE A 126 9.42 5.95 13.72
C PHE A 126 9.32 4.64 12.94
N VAL A 127 9.16 4.71 11.62
CA VAL A 127 9.10 3.51 10.77
C VAL A 127 10.41 2.74 10.84
N PHE A 128 11.56 3.42 10.83
CA PHE A 128 12.87 2.77 10.91
C PHE A 128 13.13 2.17 12.30
N GLU A 129 12.65 2.80 13.37
CA GLU A 129 12.68 2.22 14.71
C GLU A 129 11.80 0.97 14.82
N GLU A 130 10.56 1.00 14.32
CA GLU A 130 9.63 -0.16 14.41
C GLU A 130 10.09 -1.39 13.61
N ILE A 131 10.94 -1.21 12.60
CA ILE A 131 11.47 -2.32 11.77
C ILE A 131 12.91 -2.71 12.09
N SER A 132 13.58 -1.98 12.98
CA SER A 132 14.94 -2.32 13.43
C SER A 132 14.88 -3.50 14.41
N PRO A 133 15.66 -4.57 14.19
CA PRO A 133 15.66 -5.78 15.04
C PRO A 133 16.21 -5.56 16.45
#